data_AF-A0AAE1SSK0-F1
#
_entry.id   AF-A0AAE1SSK0-F1
#
_cell.length_a   1.000
_cell.length_b   1.000
_cell.length_c   1.000
_cell.angle_alpha   90.00
_cell.angle_beta   90.00
_cell.angle_gamma   90.00
#
_symmetry.space_group_name_H-M   'P 1'
#
loop_
_entity.id
_entity.type
_entity.pdbx_description
1 polymer ?
#
loop_
_entity_poly.entity_id
_entity_poly.type
_entity_poly.pdbx_seq_one_letter_code
_entity_poly.pdbx_strand_id
1 'polypeptide(L)'
;MEEETLTETRTQFDVFEHPMELELQEREDEGDNTKEGDNQNEEDDGTGELDNRYPRSSKFLNHMSIKHKDCVPPIIIAGHQFTTISHHQDAAREYLEAYKLMTDNQLINLCVGSALINVALGFRLQNKHQCVLQGLAFLYNNLRLSGNRQLEVLEHLKELLESLLQEALYNVGRACHHVGLVSLAVIYYQRVLDTHEDDYPILNLPNENPDSVENRKPGYCDLRREAAYNLHMIYKNSGAHDLARQILKDYCTV
;
A
#
# COMPACT_ATOMS: atom_id res chain seq x y z
N MET A 1 6.38 39.93 6.52
CA MET A 1 7.41 38.92 6.88
C MET A 1 6.78 37.56 7.16
N GLU A 2 5.58 37.27 6.64
CA GLU A 2 4.89 35.97 6.80
C GLU A 2 4.39 35.37 5.47
N GLU A 3 4.54 36.09 4.34
CA GLU A 3 4.14 35.57 3.01
C GLU A 3 5.26 34.83 2.27
N GLU A 4 6.54 35.08 2.56
CA GLU A 4 7.67 34.45 1.83
C GLU A 4 7.92 32.98 2.23
N THR A 5 7.50 32.54 3.41
CA THR A 5 7.72 31.16 3.89
C THR A 5 6.72 30.14 3.33
N LEU A 6 5.54 30.59 2.89
CA LEU A 6 4.51 29.74 2.27
C LEU A 6 4.81 29.44 0.79
N THR A 7 5.56 30.31 0.12
CA THR A 7 5.98 30.10 -1.28
C THR A 7 7.17 29.16 -1.41
N GLU A 8 8.12 29.17 -0.46
CA GLU A 8 9.32 28.30 -0.53
C GLU A 8 9.03 26.82 -0.23
N THR A 9 8.01 26.53 0.58
CA THR A 9 7.57 25.15 0.82
C THR A 9 6.81 24.56 -0.37
N ARG A 10 6.25 25.41 -1.24
CA ARG A 10 5.51 24.97 -2.44
C ARG A 10 6.45 24.60 -3.58
N THR A 11 7.55 25.33 -3.77
CA THR A 11 8.53 25.08 -4.84
C THR A 11 9.50 23.92 -4.58
N GLN A 12 9.65 23.46 -3.34
CA GLN A 12 10.58 22.36 -3.03
C GLN A 12 10.04 20.95 -3.39
N PHE A 13 8.75 20.84 -3.71
CA PHE A 13 8.08 19.56 -4.03
C PHE A 13 7.60 19.43 -5.47
N ASP A 14 7.75 20.46 -6.31
CA ASP A 14 7.46 20.41 -7.76
C ASP A 14 8.46 19.53 -8.55
N VAL A 15 9.46 18.95 -7.88
CA VAL A 15 10.45 18.03 -8.49
C VAL A 15 9.84 16.68 -8.90
N PHE A 16 8.59 16.38 -8.51
CA PHE A 16 7.93 15.11 -8.82
C PHE A 16 6.97 15.16 -10.03
N GLU A 17 6.91 16.26 -10.78
CA GLU A 17 6.06 16.37 -11.99
C GLU A 17 6.58 15.58 -13.22
N HIS A 18 7.78 15.00 -13.15
CA HIS A 18 8.26 14.12 -14.22
C HIS A 18 7.87 12.66 -13.92
N PRO A 19 7.32 11.90 -14.89
CA PRO A 19 7.05 10.47 -14.71
C PRO A 19 8.36 9.79 -14.32
N MET A 20 8.43 9.24 -13.10
CA MET A 20 9.59 8.43 -12.70
C MET A 20 9.67 7.23 -13.63
N GLU A 21 10.61 7.25 -14.59
CA GLU A 21 11.06 6.05 -15.29
C GLU A 21 11.73 5.14 -14.26
N LEU A 22 10.97 4.14 -13.81
CA LEU A 22 11.39 3.17 -12.81
C LEU A 22 12.18 2.05 -13.48
N GLU A 23 13.50 2.20 -13.55
CA GLU A 23 14.39 1.08 -13.81
C GLU A 23 14.66 0.30 -12.51
N LEU A 24 13.83 -0.70 -12.25
CA LEU A 24 14.09 -1.71 -11.22
C LEU A 24 15.06 -2.76 -11.79
N GLN A 25 16.37 -2.51 -11.70
CA GLN A 25 17.41 -3.42 -12.18
C GLN A 25 17.65 -4.58 -11.19
N GLU A 26 17.53 -5.83 -11.67
CA GLU A 26 17.90 -7.06 -10.94
C GLU A 26 19.23 -7.64 -11.44
N ARG A 27 19.85 -8.55 -10.67
CA ARG A 27 20.95 -9.41 -11.18
C ARG A 27 20.37 -10.51 -12.05
N GLU A 28 20.91 -10.68 -13.25
CA GLU A 28 20.91 -11.96 -13.95
C GLU A 28 21.94 -12.86 -13.24
N ASP A 29 21.50 -13.94 -12.61
CA ASP A 29 22.42 -14.94 -12.07
C ASP A 29 22.94 -15.79 -13.23
N GLU A 30 24.20 -15.59 -13.63
CA GLU A 30 24.91 -16.49 -14.56
C GLU A 30 25.02 -17.90 -13.93
N GLY A 31 24.32 -18.85 -14.53
CA GLY A 31 24.31 -20.25 -14.12
C GLY A 31 25.68 -20.93 -14.30
N ASP A 32 26.07 -21.68 -13.27
CA ASP A 32 27.26 -22.52 -13.23
C ASP A 32 27.23 -23.59 -14.33
N ASN A 33 28.23 -23.53 -15.22
CA ASN A 33 28.39 -24.44 -16.36
C ASN A 33 29.08 -25.74 -15.91
N THR A 34 28.32 -26.83 -15.76
CA THR A 34 28.87 -28.18 -15.89
C THR A 34 28.17 -28.90 -17.02
N LYS A 35 28.92 -29.13 -18.11
CA LYS A 35 28.51 -29.87 -19.31
C LYS A 35 28.62 -31.37 -19.04
N GLU A 36 27.53 -32.11 -19.23
CA GLU A 36 27.57 -33.46 -19.81
C GLU A 36 26.40 -33.56 -20.80
N GLY A 37 26.71 -34.03 -22.01
CA GLY A 37 25.84 -33.91 -23.18
C GLY A 37 24.80 -35.00 -23.31
N ASP A 38 23.81 -34.75 -24.17
CA ASP A 38 23.62 -35.55 -25.37
C ASP A 38 22.69 -34.81 -26.35
N ASN A 39 23.10 -34.80 -27.61
CA ASN A 39 22.38 -34.24 -28.75
C ASN A 39 21.27 -35.21 -29.18
N GLN A 40 20.00 -34.80 -29.10
CA GLN A 40 18.97 -35.23 -30.06
C GLN A 40 18.05 -34.05 -30.39
N ASN A 41 17.99 -33.75 -31.68
CA ASN A 41 17.18 -32.70 -32.30
C ASN A 41 15.69 -33.01 -32.14
N GLU A 42 14.93 -32.11 -31.52
CA GLU A 42 13.51 -31.89 -31.84
C GLU A 42 13.23 -30.38 -31.82
N GLU A 43 12.36 -29.96 -32.73
CA GLU A 43 12.05 -28.58 -33.10
C GLU A 43 11.42 -27.82 -31.91
N ASP A 44 12.10 -26.75 -31.47
CA ASP A 44 11.66 -25.85 -30.39
C ASP A 44 10.63 -24.84 -30.93
N ASP A 45 9.34 -25.21 -30.88
CA ASP A 45 8.23 -24.26 -30.87
C ASP A 45 8.16 -23.65 -29.45
N GLY A 46 8.82 -22.51 -29.30
CA GLY A 46 8.96 -21.77 -28.04
C GLY A 46 7.63 -21.25 -27.51
N THR A 47 6.83 -22.13 -26.90
CA THR A 47 5.68 -21.77 -26.06
C THR A 47 5.41 -22.84 -24.98
N GLY A 48 6.27 -22.93 -23.97
CA GLY A 48 5.99 -23.88 -22.89
C GLY A 48 6.85 -23.73 -21.66
N GLU A 49 6.41 -22.90 -20.70
CA GLU A 49 6.30 -23.25 -19.27
C GLU A 49 5.96 -22.01 -18.41
N LEU A 50 4.81 -21.38 -18.66
CA LEU A 50 4.18 -20.46 -17.70
C LEU A 50 2.68 -20.71 -17.49
N ASP A 51 2.08 -21.74 -18.11
CA ASP A 51 0.62 -21.77 -18.31
C ASP A 51 -0.19 -22.56 -17.27
N ASN A 52 0.41 -23.14 -16.22
CA ASN A 52 -0.34 -24.04 -15.30
C ASN A 52 -0.65 -23.47 -13.90
N ARG A 53 -0.48 -22.15 -13.70
CA ARG A 53 -0.87 -21.45 -12.46
C ARG A 53 -1.81 -20.26 -12.67
N TYR A 54 -2.30 -20.04 -13.89
CA TYR A 54 -3.19 -18.91 -14.15
C TYR A 54 -4.67 -19.32 -14.06
N PRO A 55 -5.42 -18.87 -13.04
CA PRO A 55 -6.85 -19.12 -12.99
C PRO A 55 -7.54 -18.46 -14.19
N ARG A 56 -8.69 -18.99 -14.63
CA ARG A 56 -9.51 -18.47 -15.75
C ARG A 56 -9.70 -16.93 -15.75
N SER A 57 -9.59 -16.30 -14.59
CA SER A 57 -9.62 -14.85 -14.38
C SER A 57 -8.55 -14.09 -15.20
N SER A 58 -7.35 -14.64 -15.39
CA SER A 58 -6.26 -13.92 -16.08
C SER A 58 -6.50 -13.77 -17.59
N LYS A 59 -7.14 -14.77 -18.24
CA LYS A 59 -7.55 -14.66 -19.66
C LYS A 59 -8.62 -13.57 -19.86
N PHE A 60 -9.55 -13.47 -18.91
CA PHE A 60 -10.56 -12.41 -18.91
C PHE A 60 -9.92 -11.03 -18.71
N LEU A 61 -9.04 -10.88 -17.73
CA LEU A 61 -8.35 -9.60 -17.48
C LEU A 61 -7.49 -9.16 -18.65
N ASN A 62 -6.78 -10.09 -19.30
CA ASN A 62 -6.00 -9.78 -20.50
C ASN A 62 -6.91 -9.33 -21.66
N HIS A 63 -8.07 -9.97 -21.84
CA HIS A 63 -9.05 -9.49 -22.82
C HIS A 63 -9.55 -8.08 -22.47
N MET A 64 -9.84 -7.82 -21.19
CA MET A 64 -10.29 -6.51 -20.71
C MET A 64 -9.22 -5.44 -20.86
N SER A 65 -7.95 -5.72 -20.59
CA SER A 65 -6.84 -4.78 -20.75
C SER A 65 -6.58 -4.44 -22.21
N ILE A 66 -6.68 -5.42 -23.12
CA ILE A 66 -6.56 -5.19 -24.57
C ILE A 66 -7.70 -4.33 -25.09
N LYS A 67 -8.94 -4.63 -24.67
CA LYS A 67 -10.15 -3.96 -25.15
C LYS A 67 -10.36 -2.57 -24.53
N HIS A 68 -9.94 -2.39 -23.28
CA HIS A 68 -10.15 -1.19 -22.48
C HIS A 68 -8.86 -0.79 -21.75
N LYS A 69 -7.86 -0.34 -22.53
CA LYS A 69 -6.52 0.02 -22.04
C LYS A 69 -6.52 1.08 -20.92
N ASP A 70 -7.47 2.00 -20.96
CA ASP A 70 -7.56 3.12 -20.02
C ASP A 70 -8.56 2.87 -18.88
N CYS A 71 -8.97 1.62 -18.67
CA CYS A 71 -9.90 1.25 -17.61
C CYS A 71 -9.14 0.84 -16.35
N VAL A 72 -9.23 1.67 -15.30
CA VAL A 72 -8.49 1.50 -14.04
C VAL A 72 -8.82 0.20 -13.27
N PRO A 73 -10.09 -0.21 -13.09
CA PRO A 73 -10.38 -1.37 -12.25
C PRO A 73 -9.73 -2.69 -12.70
N PRO A 74 -9.75 -3.08 -13.99
CA PRO A 74 -9.01 -4.26 -14.46
C PRO A 74 -7.51 -4.21 -14.16
N ILE A 75 -6.87 -3.03 -14.25
CA ILE A 75 -5.44 -2.85 -13.97
C ILE A 75 -5.17 -3.09 -12.48
N ILE A 76 -5.98 -2.51 -11.59
CA ILE A 76 -5.86 -2.73 -10.14
C ILE A 76 -6.07 -4.22 -9.79
N ILE A 77 -7.06 -4.88 -10.39
CA ILE A 77 -7.31 -6.31 -10.17
C ILE A 77 -6.10 -7.14 -10.64
N ALA A 78 -5.48 -6.80 -11.77
CA ALA A 78 -4.25 -7.46 -12.24
C ALA A 78 -3.10 -7.28 -11.23
N GLY A 79 -2.89 -6.06 -10.72
CA GLY A 79 -1.91 -5.82 -9.66
C GLY A 79 -2.17 -6.64 -8.38
N HIS A 80 -3.43 -6.80 -7.98
CA HIS A 80 -3.81 -7.64 -6.83
C HIS A 80 -3.52 -9.13 -7.07
N GLN A 81 -3.67 -9.62 -8.30
CA GLN A 81 -3.29 -10.99 -8.65
C GLN A 81 -1.80 -11.22 -8.45
N PHE A 82 -0.96 -10.32 -8.96
CA PHE A 82 0.49 -10.38 -8.74
C PHE A 82 0.87 -10.27 -7.27
N THR A 83 0.18 -9.41 -6.51
CA THR A 83 0.41 -9.27 -5.06
C THR A 83 0.14 -10.58 -4.31
N THR A 84 -0.93 -11.30 -4.69
CA THR A 84 -1.35 -12.57 -4.04
C THR A 84 -0.32 -13.68 -4.24
N ILE A 85 0.41 -13.66 -5.35
CA ILE A 85 1.49 -14.63 -5.64
C ILE A 85 2.88 -14.09 -5.28
N SER A 86 2.96 -12.97 -4.55
CA SER A 86 4.22 -12.30 -4.13
C SER A 86 5.08 -11.77 -5.27
N HIS A 87 4.50 -11.57 -6.46
CA HIS A 87 5.14 -10.89 -7.58
C HIS A 87 5.02 -9.37 -7.41
N HIS A 88 5.68 -8.83 -6.38
CA HIS A 88 5.49 -7.43 -5.98
C HIS A 88 5.98 -6.42 -7.02
N GLN A 89 6.97 -6.79 -7.83
CA GLN A 89 7.47 -5.92 -8.90
C GLN A 89 6.44 -5.80 -10.03
N ASP A 90 5.88 -6.91 -10.49
CA ASP A 90 4.81 -6.93 -11.48
C ASP A 90 3.58 -6.18 -10.97
N ALA A 91 3.22 -6.39 -9.71
CA ALA A 91 2.15 -5.65 -9.04
C ALA A 91 2.40 -4.14 -9.04
N ALA A 92 3.62 -3.70 -8.69
CA ALA A 92 3.98 -2.29 -8.70
C ALA A 92 3.84 -1.68 -10.10
N ARG A 93 4.25 -2.39 -11.16
CA ARG A 93 4.08 -1.92 -12.56
C ARG A 93 2.61 -1.69 -12.91
N GLU A 94 1.74 -2.66 -12.62
CA GLU A 94 0.29 -2.52 -12.87
C GLU A 94 -0.29 -1.32 -12.09
N TYR A 95 0.01 -1.20 -10.79
CA TYR A 95 -0.51 -0.08 -10.01
C TYR A 95 0.00 1.29 -10.48
N LEU A 96 1.23 1.35 -11.01
CA LEU A 96 1.77 2.59 -11.60
C LEU A 96 1.08 2.96 -12.91
N GLU A 97 0.68 1.99 -13.74
CA GLU A 97 -0.16 2.26 -14.90
C GLU A 97 -1.53 2.82 -14.47
N ALA A 98 -2.13 2.24 -13.43
CA ALA A 98 -3.36 2.78 -12.86
C ALA A 98 -3.18 4.20 -12.28
N TYR A 99 -2.03 4.48 -11.68
CA TYR A 99 -1.69 5.81 -11.15
C TYR A 99 -1.61 6.87 -12.24
N LYS A 100 -1.05 6.55 -13.41
CA LYS A 100 -1.01 7.48 -14.56
C LYS A 100 -2.41 7.93 -15.01
N LEU A 101 -3.41 7.07 -14.84
CA LEU A 101 -4.80 7.35 -15.20
C LEU A 101 -5.56 8.10 -14.09
N MET A 102 -5.22 7.87 -12.82
CA MET A 102 -5.89 8.47 -11.66
C MET A 102 -4.91 8.75 -10.51
N THR A 103 -4.16 9.84 -10.62
CA THR A 103 -3.10 10.22 -9.65
C THR A 103 -3.63 10.54 -8.25
N ASP A 104 -4.84 11.10 -8.15
CA ASP A 104 -5.45 11.56 -6.89
C ASP A 104 -6.30 10.48 -6.21
N ASN A 105 -6.19 9.23 -6.63
CA ASN A 105 -6.89 8.13 -6.00
C ASN A 105 -6.09 7.58 -4.81
N GLN A 106 -6.65 7.69 -3.61
CA GLN A 106 -6.03 7.19 -2.37
C GLN A 106 -5.68 5.71 -2.42
N LEU A 107 -6.60 4.85 -2.90
CA LEU A 107 -6.38 3.41 -2.95
C LEU A 107 -5.21 3.07 -3.89
N ILE A 108 -5.12 3.73 -5.04
CA ILE A 108 -4.02 3.50 -5.98
C ILE A 108 -2.69 3.88 -5.35
N ASN A 109 -2.61 5.03 -4.69
CA ASN A 109 -1.40 5.46 -3.96
C ASN A 109 -1.00 4.45 -2.86
N LEU A 110 -1.99 3.91 -2.12
CA LEU A 110 -1.75 2.86 -1.12
C LEU A 110 -1.21 1.59 -1.78
N CYS A 111 -1.80 1.14 -2.89
CA CYS A 111 -1.37 -0.05 -3.62
C CYS A 111 0.05 0.09 -4.18
N VAL A 112 0.37 1.21 -4.84
CA VAL A 112 1.73 1.49 -5.35
C VAL A 112 2.73 1.51 -4.20
N GLY A 113 2.44 2.29 -3.14
CA GLY A 113 3.32 2.42 -2.00
C GLY A 113 3.60 1.09 -1.31
N SER A 114 2.55 0.30 -1.03
CA SER A 114 2.67 -1.03 -0.43
C SER A 114 3.46 -2.01 -1.32
N ALA A 115 3.21 -2.03 -2.63
CA ALA A 115 3.94 -2.89 -3.56
C ALA A 115 5.44 -2.55 -3.58
N LEU A 116 5.79 -1.26 -3.67
CA LEU A 116 7.19 -0.80 -3.64
C LEU A 116 7.90 -1.13 -2.32
N ILE A 117 7.22 -0.99 -1.18
CA ILE A 117 7.77 -1.42 0.11
C ILE A 117 8.08 -2.92 0.10
N ASN A 118 7.18 -3.75 -0.44
CA ASN A 118 7.41 -5.18 -0.55
C ASN A 118 8.55 -5.53 -1.54
N VAL A 119 8.67 -4.80 -2.66
CA VAL A 119 9.80 -4.93 -3.59
C VAL A 119 11.12 -4.62 -2.88
N ALA A 120 11.18 -3.56 -2.09
CA ALA A 120 12.39 -3.16 -1.36
C ALA A 120 12.86 -4.18 -0.31
N LEU A 121 11.94 -4.98 0.22
CA LEU A 121 12.25 -6.08 1.16
C LEU A 121 12.84 -7.31 0.46
N GLY A 122 12.71 -7.42 -0.87
CA GLY A 122 13.31 -8.47 -1.67
C GLY A 122 14.84 -8.48 -1.58
N PHE A 123 15.45 -9.65 -1.62
CA PHE A 123 16.91 -9.79 -1.46
C PHE A 123 17.72 -9.40 -2.72
N ARG A 124 17.12 -9.44 -3.91
CA ARG A 124 17.80 -9.23 -5.21
C ARG A 124 17.96 -7.77 -5.61
N LEU A 125 17.15 -6.88 -5.05
CA LEU A 125 17.15 -5.45 -5.40
C LEU A 125 18.42 -4.75 -4.90
N GLN A 126 19.11 -4.04 -5.79
CA GLN A 126 20.34 -3.30 -5.46
C GLN A 126 20.03 -1.97 -4.75
N ASN A 127 19.09 -1.17 -5.27
CA ASN A 127 18.79 0.17 -4.77
C ASN A 127 17.61 0.19 -3.79
N LYS A 128 17.72 -0.59 -2.71
CA LYS A 128 16.64 -0.73 -1.71
C LYS A 128 16.20 0.60 -1.10
N HIS A 129 17.16 1.46 -0.75
CA HIS A 129 16.84 2.75 -0.14
C HIS A 129 16.02 3.66 -1.05
N GLN A 130 16.33 3.67 -2.35
CA GLN A 130 15.55 4.42 -3.34
C GLN A 130 14.13 3.86 -3.46
N CYS A 131 13.99 2.54 -3.52
CA CYS A 131 12.67 1.90 -3.60
C CYS A 131 11.84 2.14 -2.33
N VAL A 132 12.45 2.11 -1.14
CA VAL A 132 11.79 2.51 0.12
C VAL A 132 11.33 3.96 0.06
N LEU A 133 12.19 4.88 -0.39
CA LEU A 133 11.83 6.30 -0.52
C LEU A 133 10.65 6.51 -1.46
N GLN A 134 10.64 5.83 -2.61
CA GLN A 134 9.52 5.88 -3.56
C GLN A 134 8.24 5.30 -2.94
N GLY A 135 8.31 4.14 -2.30
CA GLY A 135 7.17 3.53 -1.62
C GLY A 135 6.57 4.44 -0.54
N LEU A 136 7.44 5.05 0.28
CA LEU A 136 7.01 6.03 1.28
C LEU A 136 6.39 7.28 0.64
N ALA A 137 6.93 7.80 -0.47
CA ALA A 137 6.38 8.97 -1.15
C ALA A 137 4.92 8.76 -1.56
N PHE A 138 4.58 7.59 -2.12
CA PHE A 138 3.19 7.25 -2.46
C PHE A 138 2.30 7.10 -1.22
N LEU A 139 2.80 6.50 -0.13
CA LEU A 139 2.03 6.39 1.12
C LEU A 139 1.82 7.74 1.80
N TYR A 140 2.80 8.65 1.73
CA TYR A 140 2.65 10.03 2.16
C TYR A 140 1.65 10.79 1.30
N ASN A 141 1.62 10.55 -0.01
CA ASN A 141 0.62 11.14 -0.88
C ASN A 141 -0.79 10.62 -0.56
N ASN A 142 -0.94 9.32 -0.29
CA ASN A 142 -2.18 8.73 0.24
C ASN A 142 -2.64 9.45 1.52
N LEU A 143 -1.74 9.65 2.50
CA LEU A 143 -2.02 10.40 3.73
C LEU A 143 -2.43 11.85 3.46
N ARG A 144 -1.73 12.56 2.56
CA ARG A 144 -2.08 13.93 2.16
C ARG A 144 -3.47 14.01 1.53
N LEU A 145 -3.81 13.06 0.66
CA LEU A 145 -5.14 12.97 0.05
C LEU A 145 -6.23 12.67 1.10
N SER A 146 -5.91 11.98 2.20
CA SER A 146 -6.81 11.78 3.34
C SER A 146 -6.99 13.06 4.18
N GLY A 147 -5.99 13.92 4.28
CA GLY A 147 -6.11 15.21 4.99
C GLY A 147 -6.66 16.37 4.15
N ASN A 148 -6.37 16.42 2.85
CA ASN A 148 -6.75 17.58 2.00
C ASN A 148 -8.24 17.64 1.68
N ARG A 149 -8.95 16.51 1.78
CA ARG A 149 -10.41 16.49 1.61
C ARG A 149 -11.14 17.26 2.71
N GLN A 150 -10.47 17.69 3.79
CA GLN A 150 -11.05 18.39 4.93
C GLN A 150 -11.45 19.85 4.63
N LEU A 151 -11.06 20.40 3.47
CA LEU A 151 -11.19 21.84 3.21
C LEU A 151 -12.59 22.30 2.74
N GLU A 152 -13.52 21.41 2.36
CA GLU A 152 -14.88 21.80 1.93
C GLU A 152 -15.91 20.70 2.23
N VAL A 153 -16.20 20.43 3.51
CA VAL A 153 -17.02 19.26 3.87
C VAL A 153 -18.15 19.59 4.83
N LEU A 154 -19.37 19.24 4.42
CA LEU A 154 -20.56 19.15 5.28
C LEU A 154 -20.23 18.30 6.53
N GLU A 155 -20.71 18.71 7.71
CA GLU A 155 -20.49 18.02 8.99
C GLU A 155 -20.62 16.48 8.93
N HIS A 156 -21.47 15.96 8.03
CA HIS A 156 -21.76 14.53 7.85
C HIS A 156 -20.66 13.70 7.16
N LEU A 157 -19.63 14.28 6.51
CA LEU A 157 -18.50 13.49 5.98
C LEU A 157 -17.21 13.72 6.78
N LYS A 158 -17.27 14.47 7.89
CA LYS A 158 -16.14 14.65 8.81
C LYS A 158 -15.68 13.30 9.37
N GLU A 159 -16.63 12.47 9.78
CA GLU A 159 -16.41 11.13 10.35
C GLU A 159 -15.69 10.18 9.37
N LEU A 160 -16.16 10.14 8.12
CA LEU A 160 -15.51 9.35 7.06
C LEU A 160 -14.06 9.79 6.87
N LEU A 161 -13.81 11.09 6.91
CA LEU A 161 -12.49 11.64 6.68
C LEU A 161 -11.51 11.32 7.83
N GLU A 162 -11.99 11.37 9.07
CA GLU A 162 -11.21 10.98 10.25
C GLU A 162 -10.83 9.49 10.22
N SER A 163 -11.75 8.62 9.79
CA SER A 163 -11.46 7.20 9.58
C SER A 163 -10.41 6.98 8.48
N LEU A 164 -10.54 7.66 7.32
CA LEU A 164 -9.54 7.58 6.24
C LEU A 164 -8.17 8.13 6.65
N LEU A 165 -8.14 9.13 7.52
CA LEU A 165 -6.91 9.68 8.09
C LEU A 165 -6.27 8.68 9.05
N GLN A 166 -7.05 8.05 9.93
CA GLN A 166 -6.59 7.02 10.86
C GLN A 166 -5.96 5.85 10.10
N GLU A 167 -6.62 5.38 9.04
CA GLU A 167 -6.13 4.31 8.17
C GLU A 167 -4.80 4.69 7.50
N ALA A 168 -4.72 5.89 6.92
CA ALA A 168 -3.50 6.35 6.26
C ALA A 168 -2.33 6.49 7.25
N LEU A 169 -2.57 7.02 8.46
CA LEU A 169 -1.56 7.09 9.52
C LEU A 169 -1.07 5.70 9.92
N TYR A 170 -1.99 4.75 10.12
CA TYR A 170 -1.67 3.37 10.42
C TYR A 170 -0.82 2.72 9.32
N ASN A 171 -1.20 2.91 8.05
CA ASN A 171 -0.50 2.33 6.91
C ASN A 171 0.93 2.88 6.76
N VAL A 172 1.15 4.18 6.98
CA VAL A 172 2.51 4.77 7.00
C VAL A 172 3.32 4.18 8.17
N GLY A 173 2.73 4.07 9.36
CA GLY A 173 3.37 3.44 10.52
C GLY A 173 3.74 1.98 10.27
N ARG A 174 2.84 1.21 9.63
CA ARG A 174 3.07 -0.18 9.19
C ARG A 174 4.23 -0.28 8.21
N ALA A 175 4.27 0.58 7.20
CA ALA A 175 5.36 0.58 6.23
C ALA A 175 6.70 0.89 6.90
N CYS A 176 6.77 1.90 7.76
CA CYS A 176 7.97 2.25 8.52
C CYS A 176 8.43 1.08 9.40
N HIS A 177 7.50 0.42 10.09
CA HIS A 177 7.80 -0.75 10.90
C HIS A 177 8.37 -1.89 10.04
N HIS A 178 7.76 -2.15 8.88
CA HIS A 178 8.14 -3.24 7.98
C HIS A 178 9.58 -3.11 7.45
N VAL A 179 10.03 -1.87 7.15
CA VAL A 179 11.39 -1.59 6.69
C VAL A 179 12.39 -1.30 7.83
N GLY A 180 11.98 -1.47 9.09
CA GLY A 180 12.85 -1.31 10.26
C GLY A 180 13.02 0.13 10.78
N LEU A 181 12.28 1.11 10.24
CA LEU A 181 12.26 2.50 10.73
C LEU A 181 11.36 2.62 11.99
N VAL A 182 11.68 1.85 13.03
CA VAL A 182 10.84 1.64 14.20
C VAL A 182 10.54 2.93 14.98
N SER A 183 11.47 3.89 15.01
CA SER A 183 11.24 5.17 15.70
C SER A 183 10.14 5.99 15.01
N LEU A 184 10.09 5.99 13.68
CA LEU A 184 9.01 6.63 12.93
C LEU A 184 7.70 5.85 13.10
N ALA A 185 7.77 4.52 13.09
CA ALA A 185 6.58 3.69 13.30
C ALA A 185 5.89 4.00 14.64
N VAL A 186 6.65 4.19 15.72
CA VAL A 186 6.11 4.60 17.03
C VAL A 186 5.32 5.91 16.92
N ILE A 187 5.89 6.93 16.26
CA ILE A 187 5.23 8.24 16.09
C ILE A 187 3.89 8.07 15.36
N TYR A 188 3.86 7.29 14.28
CA TYR A 188 2.62 7.08 13.53
C TYR A 188 1.59 6.26 14.29
N TYR A 189 1.99 5.19 14.99
CA TYR A 189 1.05 4.43 15.82
C TYR A 189 0.48 5.27 16.96
N GLN A 190 1.29 6.13 17.59
CA GLN A 190 0.79 7.06 18.61
C GLN A 190 -0.27 8.01 18.03
N ARG A 191 -0.02 8.58 16.84
CA ARG A 191 -1.03 9.42 16.15
C ARG A 191 -2.34 8.68 15.86
N VAL A 192 -2.27 7.38 15.55
CA VAL A 192 -3.47 6.54 15.39
C VAL A 192 -4.23 6.43 16.70
N LEU A 193 -3.54 6.21 17.82
CA LEU A 193 -4.14 6.16 19.16
C LEU A 193 -4.76 7.50 19.58
N ASP A 194 -4.16 8.62 19.17
CA ASP A 194 -4.65 9.98 19.44
C ASP A 194 -5.84 10.39 18.56
N THR A 195 -6.21 9.58 17.55
CA THR A 195 -7.39 9.88 16.71
C THR A 195 -8.68 9.61 17.49
N HIS A 196 -9.65 10.52 17.39
CA HIS A 196 -10.86 10.56 18.23
C HIS A 196 -11.68 9.26 18.16
N GLU A 197 -12.41 8.99 19.24
CA GLU A 197 -13.04 7.71 19.60
C GLU A 197 -14.53 7.66 19.24
N ASP A 198 -14.98 8.33 18.18
CA ASP A 198 -16.38 8.22 17.80
C ASP A 198 -16.62 6.87 17.11
N ASP A 199 -17.64 6.12 17.55
CA ASP A 199 -18.02 4.84 16.97
C ASP A 199 -18.45 5.05 15.50
N TYR A 200 -17.49 4.96 14.57
CA TYR A 200 -17.69 5.32 13.18
C TYR A 200 -18.54 4.27 12.45
N PRO A 201 -19.66 4.67 11.82
CA PRO A 201 -20.40 3.76 10.96
C PRO A 201 -19.70 3.55 9.61
N ILE A 202 -19.47 2.28 9.21
CA ILE A 202 -19.16 1.96 7.81
C ILE A 202 -20.28 2.55 6.95
N LEU A 203 -19.91 3.32 5.92
CA LEU A 203 -20.88 3.79 4.94
C LEU A 203 -21.55 2.59 4.27
N ASN A 204 -22.88 2.56 4.35
CA ASN A 204 -23.69 1.66 3.54
C ASN A 204 -23.35 1.88 2.07
N LEU A 205 -22.94 0.83 1.37
CA LEU A 205 -22.68 0.92 -0.06
C LEU A 205 -24.00 1.21 -0.80
N PRO A 206 -23.98 1.91 -1.96
CA PRO A 206 -25.19 2.25 -2.71
C PRO A 206 -26.08 1.06 -3.12
N ASN A 207 -25.54 -0.16 -3.05
CA ASN A 207 -26.20 -1.42 -3.41
C ASN A 207 -26.49 -2.33 -2.20
N GLU A 208 -26.32 -1.87 -0.97
CA GLU A 208 -26.70 -2.67 0.21
C GLU A 208 -28.20 -2.54 0.49
N ASN A 209 -28.85 -3.69 0.66
CA ASN A 209 -30.28 -3.74 1.00
C ASN A 209 -30.51 -3.09 2.37
N PRO A 210 -31.37 -2.06 2.46
CA PRO A 210 -31.64 -1.34 3.71
C PRO A 210 -32.23 -2.25 4.81
N ASP A 211 -32.87 -3.36 4.43
CA ASP A 211 -33.50 -4.31 5.36
C ASP A 211 -32.51 -5.22 6.10
N SER A 212 -31.22 -5.17 5.76
CA SER A 212 -30.15 -5.95 6.43
C SER A 212 -29.43 -5.18 7.54
N VAL A 213 -29.84 -3.92 7.78
CA VAL A 213 -29.10 -2.94 8.58
C VAL A 213 -29.57 -2.89 10.05
N GLU A 214 -30.76 -3.38 10.38
CA GLU A 214 -31.33 -3.24 11.76
C GLU A 214 -30.55 -3.98 12.86
N ASN A 215 -29.65 -4.90 12.53
CA ASN A 215 -28.88 -5.68 13.52
C ASN A 215 -27.36 -5.64 13.32
N ARG A 216 -26.84 -4.86 12.35
CA ARG A 216 -25.40 -4.67 12.22
C ARG A 216 -25.02 -3.45 13.05
N LYS A 217 -24.32 -3.68 14.17
CA LYS A 217 -23.51 -2.62 14.77
C LYS A 217 -22.67 -2.01 13.63
N PRO A 218 -22.68 -0.68 13.44
CA PRO A 218 -21.91 -0.06 12.38
C PRO A 218 -20.47 -0.54 12.49
N GLY A 219 -19.90 -1.02 11.37
CA GLY A 219 -18.63 -1.71 11.43
C GLY A 219 -17.50 -0.77 11.87
N TYR A 220 -16.83 -1.15 12.94
CA TYR A 220 -15.68 -0.45 13.46
C TYR A 220 -14.53 -0.51 12.45
N CYS A 221 -14.16 0.61 11.84
CA CYS A 221 -12.81 0.80 11.27
C CYS A 221 -11.95 1.57 12.28
N ASP A 222 -11.97 1.14 13.55
CA ASP A 222 -11.04 1.64 14.58
C ASP A 222 -9.77 0.79 14.56
N LEU A 223 -8.66 1.38 14.10
CA LEU A 223 -7.35 0.73 14.01
C LEU A 223 -6.48 0.90 15.26
N ARG A 224 -7.02 1.47 16.34
CA ARG A 224 -6.24 1.73 17.57
C ARG A 224 -5.78 0.44 18.23
N ARG A 225 -6.59 -0.61 18.21
CA ARG A 225 -6.19 -1.92 18.77
C ARG A 225 -5.03 -2.53 17.98
N GLU A 226 -5.08 -2.46 16.65
CA GLU A 226 -4.03 -2.94 15.74
C GLU A 226 -2.75 -2.11 15.89
N ALA A 227 -2.87 -0.78 16.00
CA ALA A 227 -1.76 0.13 16.28
C ALA A 227 -1.13 -0.16 17.64
N ALA A 228 -1.94 -0.29 18.70
CA ALA A 228 -1.49 -0.63 20.04
C ALA A 228 -0.76 -1.98 20.08
N TYR A 229 -1.28 -3.00 19.40
CA TYR A 229 -0.63 -4.30 19.33
C TYR A 229 0.76 -4.20 18.67
N ASN A 230 0.86 -3.48 17.55
CA ASN A 230 2.13 -3.26 16.87
C ASN A 230 3.11 -2.43 17.71
N LEU A 231 2.62 -1.42 18.42
CA LEU A 231 3.40 -0.59 19.31
C LEU A 231 3.94 -1.39 20.50
N HIS A 232 3.12 -2.27 21.07
CA HIS A 232 3.55 -3.23 22.10
C HIS A 232 4.72 -4.09 21.61
N MET A 233 4.69 -4.57 20.37
CA MET A 233 5.78 -5.38 19.82
C MET A 233 7.09 -4.59 19.76
N ILE A 234 7.03 -3.31 19.39
CA ILE A 234 8.20 -2.42 19.39
C ILE A 234 8.74 -2.24 20.82
N TYR A 235 7.88 -1.90 21.78
CA TYR A 235 8.29 -1.70 23.19
C TYR A 235 8.83 -2.98 23.82
N LYS A 236 8.26 -4.14 23.50
CA LYS A 236 8.76 -5.43 23.95
C LYS A 236 10.16 -5.70 23.42
N ASN A 237 10.40 -5.45 22.14
CA ASN A 237 11.70 -5.66 21.50
C ASN A 237 12.75 -4.66 21.98
N SER A 238 12.36 -3.47 22.41
CA SER A 238 13.26 -2.48 23.00
C SER A 238 13.55 -2.71 24.49
N GLY A 239 12.97 -3.73 25.12
CA GLY A 239 13.11 -4.02 26.56
C GLY A 239 12.21 -3.18 27.47
N ALA A 240 11.35 -2.32 26.92
CA ALA A 240 10.40 -1.49 27.67
C ALA A 240 9.14 -2.30 28.07
N HIS A 241 9.34 -3.36 28.85
CA HIS A 241 8.30 -4.34 29.15
C HIS A 241 7.09 -3.77 29.92
N ASP A 242 7.31 -2.76 30.77
CA ASP A 242 6.21 -2.10 31.49
C ASP A 242 5.28 -1.35 30.54
N LEU A 243 5.84 -0.56 29.62
CA LEU A 243 5.05 0.14 28.58
C LEU A 243 4.35 -0.85 27.65
N ALA A 244 5.04 -1.93 27.28
CA ALA A 244 4.46 -2.98 26.44
C ALA A 244 3.22 -3.61 27.09
N ARG A 245 3.26 -3.90 28.40
CA ARG A 245 2.11 -4.40 29.17
C ARG A 245 1.00 -3.36 29.29
N GLN A 246 1.36 -2.12 29.58
CA GLN A 246 0.40 -1.02 29.74
C GLN A 246 -0.42 -0.81 28.47
N ILE A 247 0.23 -0.73 27.30
CA ILE A 247 -0.46 -0.56 26.02
C ILE A 247 -1.46 -1.69 25.73
N LEU A 248 -1.09 -2.95 25.99
CA LEU A 248 -2.02 -4.07 25.81
C LEU A 248 -3.21 -3.99 26.76
N LYS A 249 -2.98 -3.59 28.01
CA LYS A 249 -4.04 -3.44 29.01
C LYS A 249 -5.04 -2.34 28.61
N ASP A 250 -4.52 -1.23 28.11
CA ASP A 250 -5.33 -0.04 27.81
C ASP A 250 -6.15 -0.20 26.53
N TYR A 251 -5.61 -0.87 25.49
CA TYR A 251 -6.23 -0.89 24.16
C TYR A 251 -6.61 -2.28 23.62
N CYS A 252 -6.11 -3.37 24.22
CA CYS A 252 -6.27 -4.73 23.68
C CYS A 252 -7.06 -5.67 24.62
N THR A 253 -7.86 -5.13 25.54
CA THR A 253 -8.76 -5.92 26.41
C THR A 253 -10.15 -6.06 25.77
N VAL A 254 -10.86 -7.15 26.10
CA VAL A 254 -12.19 -7.52 25.56
C VAL A 254 -13.22 -7.55 26.68
#